data_AF-A0A2E4N2E9-F1
#
_entry.id   AF-A0A2E4N2E9-F1
#
_cell.length_a   1.000
_cell.length_b   1.000
_cell.length_c   1.000
_cell.angle_alpha   90.00
_cell.angle_beta   90.00
_cell.angle_gamma   90.00
#
_symmetry.space_group_name_H-M   'P 1'
#
loop_
_entity.id
_entity.type
_entity.pdbx_description
1 polymer ?
#
loop_
_entity_poly.entity_id
_entity_poly.type
_entity_poly.pdbx_seq_one_letter_code
_entity_poly.pdbx_strand_id
1 'polypeptide(L)'
;MSKGDLQFYIDTSEYRGAHRWARREIYLLIDVQQLWPGDETVGELHLKAAVRDTAGTVVLERIWTRRVFRDDREGRGTHTAPYKEAISLDLQPGTYRYRLEIQNHYTSKTGVFDGTFIVRNYEREGLVFSDLQFASDLVRTPEMGPFIRQGWKVTPNTTRHHLAGESLKVYFELYNLGVGGAATEDSFILGYSLRDSLDVVVRTFPAKRFLKPGESVVKAEFLQTEDLQEGTYTFQVEAFDGSTRQYVRSRRTLFVVSGGPEISMAQGQRDLMTYYADIRYVADEATLTDYRAQRTVEDQADFLRTFWKSLDPSPDSATNERLLEHVLRMSEANGRFGAGSRRKGIDTDRGRVLVHYGPPDDIVYNTSAAGRRPYEVWVYEAERRYEFVFRDRRGVGVYELIHSTYPGELQNPYWAQEF
;
A
#
# COMPACT_ATOMS: atom_id res chain seq x y z
N MET A 1 0.37 -6.25 -1.67
CA MET A 1 1.41 -6.54 -2.73
C MET A 1 1.12 -7.89 -3.41
N SER A 2 1.47 -7.94 -4.88
CA SER A 2 1.16 -9.14 -5.69
C SER A 2 2.18 -10.24 -5.38
N LYS A 3 1.75 -11.51 -5.56
CA LYS A 3 2.68 -12.67 -5.52
C LYS A 3 3.25 -12.94 -6.92
N GLY A 4 4.61 -13.51 -6.93
CA GLY A 4 5.21 -13.88 -8.22
C GLY A 4 6.42 -12.99 -8.55
N ASP A 5 6.88 -13.19 -9.80
CA ASP A 5 8.16 -12.55 -10.21
C ASP A 5 7.90 -11.10 -10.67
N LEU A 6 6.65 -10.90 -11.07
CA LEU A 6 6.28 -9.50 -11.34
C LEU A 6 5.54 -8.89 -10.14
N GLN A 7 6.22 -7.88 -9.52
CA GLN A 7 5.68 -7.33 -8.25
C GLN A 7 4.84 -6.09 -8.57
N PHE A 8 3.58 -6.04 -8.00
CA PHE A 8 2.75 -4.82 -8.09
C PHE A 8 1.94 -4.66 -6.82
N TYR A 9 1.54 -3.36 -6.57
CA TYR A 9 0.73 -3.04 -5.38
C TYR A 9 -0.71 -2.71 -5.79
N ILE A 10 -1.53 -3.16 -4.81
CA ILE A 10 -2.93 -2.82 -5.10
C ILE A 10 -3.53 -2.13 -3.89
N ASP A 11 -4.39 -1.21 -4.19
CA ASP A 11 -5.31 -0.64 -3.20
C ASP A 11 -6.72 -0.53 -3.81
N THR A 12 -7.70 -0.50 -2.88
CA THR A 12 -9.06 -0.48 -3.45
C THR A 12 -9.89 0.60 -2.75
N SER A 13 -10.89 1.04 -3.51
CA SER A 13 -11.91 1.91 -2.91
C SER A 13 -13.29 1.58 -3.52
N GLU A 14 -14.27 1.85 -2.60
CA GLU A 14 -15.64 1.54 -3.06
C GLU A 14 -16.51 2.80 -2.93
N TYR A 15 -17.39 2.97 -3.94
CA TYR A 15 -18.30 4.12 -3.95
C TYR A 15 -19.70 3.68 -4.38
N ARG A 16 -20.66 4.63 -4.07
CA ARG A 16 -22.00 4.35 -4.61
C ARG A 16 -21.98 4.48 -6.14
N GLY A 17 -22.51 3.44 -6.77
CA GLY A 17 -22.52 3.42 -8.26
C GLY A 17 -23.93 3.64 -8.79
N ALA A 18 -24.15 3.43 -10.09
CA ALA A 18 -25.47 3.62 -10.73
C ALA A 18 -26.36 2.38 -10.53
N HIS A 19 -27.68 2.61 -10.63
CA HIS A 19 -28.70 1.52 -10.63
C HIS A 19 -28.57 0.64 -9.39
N ARG A 20 -28.33 1.20 -8.24
CA ARG A 20 -28.27 0.50 -6.95
C ARG A 20 -27.07 -0.44 -6.88
N TRP A 21 -26.08 -0.24 -7.78
CA TRP A 21 -24.81 -0.98 -7.72
C TRP A 21 -23.76 -0.13 -7.00
N ALA A 22 -22.79 -0.87 -6.59
CA ALA A 22 -21.62 -0.16 -6.03
C ALA A 22 -20.46 -0.20 -7.03
N ARG A 23 -19.78 0.94 -7.07
CA ARG A 23 -18.57 0.95 -7.92
C ARG A 23 -17.32 0.66 -7.08
N ARG A 24 -16.64 -0.35 -7.52
CA ARG A 24 -15.35 -0.69 -6.89
C ARG A 24 -14.21 -0.33 -7.83
N GLU A 25 -13.27 0.37 -7.20
CA GLU A 25 -12.07 0.70 -7.99
C GLU A 25 -10.83 0.00 -7.43
N ILE A 26 -10.10 -0.53 -8.32
CA ILE A 26 -8.83 -1.19 -7.96
C ILE A 26 -7.69 -0.36 -8.56
N TYR A 27 -6.78 0.06 -7.61
CA TYR A 27 -5.64 0.88 -8.07
C TYR A 27 -4.37 0.04 -8.08
N LEU A 28 -3.74 0.12 -9.29
CA LEU A 28 -2.53 -0.70 -9.47
C LEU A 28 -1.31 0.22 -9.55
N LEU A 29 -0.29 -0.33 -8.88
CA LEU A 29 1.00 0.37 -8.98
C LEU A 29 2.09 -0.65 -9.32
N ILE A 30 2.70 -0.42 -10.58
CA ILE A 30 3.75 -1.36 -11.00
C ILE A 30 5.05 -0.56 -11.22
N ASP A 31 6.08 -1.21 -10.68
CA ASP A 31 7.41 -0.62 -10.97
C ASP A 31 7.81 -0.82 -12.44
N VAL A 32 8.02 0.30 -13.12
CA VAL A 32 8.16 0.25 -14.59
C VAL A 32 9.49 -0.45 -14.96
N GLN A 33 10.45 -0.65 -13.97
CA GLN A 33 11.72 -1.33 -14.28
C GLN A 33 11.52 -2.83 -14.53
N GLN A 34 10.34 -3.25 -14.11
CA GLN A 34 10.08 -4.70 -14.30
C GLN A 34 9.53 -4.96 -15.69
N LEU A 35 9.26 -3.81 -16.45
CA LEU A 35 8.37 -4.01 -17.61
C LEU A 35 9.21 -4.19 -18.88
N TRP A 36 10.49 -3.71 -18.84
CA TRP A 36 11.21 -3.73 -20.13
C TRP A 36 12.43 -4.65 -20.01
N PRO A 37 12.52 -5.73 -20.83
CA PRO A 37 13.75 -6.52 -20.83
C PRO A 37 14.84 -5.88 -21.68
N GLY A 38 15.99 -5.53 -21.03
CA GLY A 38 17.13 -5.12 -21.88
C GLY A 38 16.91 -3.72 -22.47
N ASP A 39 16.99 -3.57 -23.94
CA ASP A 39 16.94 -2.25 -24.62
C ASP A 39 15.54 -1.98 -25.19
N GLU A 40 14.54 -2.85 -24.81
CA GLU A 40 13.19 -2.62 -25.38
C GLU A 40 12.61 -1.29 -24.88
N THR A 41 11.75 -0.72 -25.79
CA THR A 41 11.23 0.63 -25.45
C THR A 41 9.74 0.55 -25.13
N VAL A 42 9.21 -0.68 -25.28
CA VAL A 42 7.79 -0.84 -24.93
C VAL A 42 7.63 -2.13 -24.11
N GLY A 43 6.99 -1.94 -22.86
CA GLY A 43 6.53 -3.11 -22.10
C GLY A 43 5.07 -3.43 -22.42
N GLU A 44 4.84 -4.71 -22.60
CA GLU A 44 3.44 -5.12 -22.83
C GLU A 44 2.97 -6.06 -21.71
N LEU A 45 1.81 -5.61 -21.12
CA LEU A 45 1.28 -6.40 -19.98
C LEU A 45 -0.06 -7.03 -20.39
N HIS A 46 -0.15 -8.30 -20.12
CA HIS A 46 -1.46 -8.97 -20.25
C HIS A 46 -2.15 -9.11 -18.89
N LEU A 47 -3.32 -8.39 -18.81
CA LEU A 47 -4.01 -8.37 -17.49
C LEU A 47 -5.30 -9.19 -17.57
N LYS A 48 -5.47 -9.85 -16.47
CA LYS A 48 -6.76 -10.58 -16.33
C LYS A 48 -7.33 -10.35 -14.92
N ALA A 49 -8.58 -9.73 -14.96
CA ALA A 49 -9.31 -9.58 -13.68
C ALA A 49 -10.57 -10.45 -13.66
N ALA A 50 -10.63 -11.20 -12.58
CA ALA A 50 -11.81 -12.08 -12.44
C ALA A 50 -12.43 -11.91 -11.05
N VAL A 51 -13.80 -11.77 -11.08
CA VAL A 51 -14.54 -11.66 -9.81
C VAL A 51 -15.55 -12.81 -9.73
N ARG A 52 -15.48 -13.46 -8.58
CA ARG A 52 -16.41 -14.59 -8.39
C ARG A 52 -17.23 -14.39 -7.11
N ASP A 53 -18.51 -14.92 -7.21
CA ASP A 53 -19.31 -14.84 -5.96
C ASP A 53 -18.98 -16.03 -5.06
N THR A 54 -19.64 -16.13 -3.88
CA THR A 54 -19.26 -17.14 -2.86
C THR A 54 -19.58 -18.55 -3.37
N ALA A 55 -20.42 -18.65 -4.39
CA ALA A 55 -20.72 -19.97 -4.97
C ALA A 55 -19.68 -20.35 -6.04
N GLY A 56 -18.74 -19.46 -6.31
CA GLY A 56 -17.67 -19.76 -7.27
C GLY A 56 -18.08 -19.36 -8.70
N THR A 57 -19.29 -18.76 -8.83
CA THR A 57 -19.72 -18.30 -10.17
C THR A 57 -18.98 -17.02 -10.58
N VAL A 58 -18.50 -17.05 -11.84
CA VAL A 58 -17.80 -15.84 -12.32
C VAL A 58 -18.84 -14.74 -12.61
N VAL A 59 -18.64 -13.67 -11.86
CA VAL A 59 -19.61 -12.55 -12.02
C VAL A 59 -19.04 -11.53 -13.01
N LEU A 60 -17.81 -11.50 -13.04
CA LEU A 60 -17.17 -10.56 -13.97
C LEU A 60 -15.77 -11.07 -14.32
N GLU A 61 -15.52 -10.97 -15.64
CA GLU A 61 -14.14 -11.29 -16.09
C GLU A 61 -13.73 -10.33 -17.20
N ARG A 62 -12.52 -9.93 -16.93
CA ARG A 62 -12.02 -8.98 -17.94
C ARG A 62 -10.57 -9.32 -18.27
N ILE A 63 -10.31 -9.25 -19.62
CA ILE A 63 -8.92 -9.50 -20.07
C ILE A 63 -8.52 -8.37 -21.03
N TRP A 64 -7.34 -7.89 -20.70
CA TRP A 64 -6.94 -6.82 -21.62
C TRP A 64 -5.41 -6.67 -21.60
N THR A 65 -4.97 -5.87 -22.65
CA THR A 65 -3.51 -5.69 -22.76
C THR A 65 -3.16 -4.20 -22.61
N ARG A 66 -1.97 -4.03 -21.93
CA ARG A 66 -1.49 -2.65 -21.79
C ARG A 66 -0.05 -2.56 -22.31
N ARG A 67 -0.03 -1.47 -23.16
CA ARG A 67 1.36 -1.20 -23.60
C ARG A 67 1.91 0.02 -22.85
N VAL A 68 3.07 -0.28 -22.26
CA VAL A 68 3.69 0.82 -21.49
C VAL A 68 5.00 1.21 -22.19
N PHE A 69 4.95 2.45 -22.69
CA PHE A 69 6.12 2.87 -23.49
C PHE A 69 7.16 3.53 -22.57
N ARG A 70 8.39 3.16 -22.87
CA ARG A 70 9.55 3.68 -22.10
C ARG A 70 9.66 5.19 -22.29
N ASP A 71 9.17 5.82 -23.55
CA ASP A 71 9.26 7.27 -23.83
C ASP A 71 7.87 7.80 -24.19
N ASP A 72 7.20 8.33 -23.21
CA ASP A 72 5.91 8.96 -23.52
C ASP A 72 6.05 9.97 -24.68
N ARG A 73 5.96 9.70 -26.03
CA ARG A 73 5.87 10.66 -27.16
C ARG A 73 4.82 11.74 -26.88
N GLU A 74 4.24 11.85 -25.52
CA GLU A 74 3.25 12.92 -25.27
C GLU A 74 3.77 13.88 -24.19
N GLY A 75 5.20 14.07 -24.05
CA GLY A 75 5.70 15.31 -23.40
C GLY A 75 5.08 15.52 -22.01
N ARG A 76 4.96 14.52 -21.07
CA ARG A 76 4.76 14.90 -19.64
C ARG A 76 5.61 14.01 -18.75
N GLY A 77 7.02 14.13 -18.70
CA GLY A 77 7.87 14.06 -17.50
C GLY A 77 8.23 12.60 -17.15
N THR A 78 9.64 12.26 -17.11
CA THR A 78 10.84 11.45 -16.77
C THR A 78 10.46 9.99 -16.57
N HIS A 79 10.93 9.00 -17.42
CA HIS A 79 11.57 7.70 -17.69
C HIS A 79 11.66 6.84 -16.42
N THR A 80 10.59 6.85 -15.22
CA THR A 80 10.91 6.04 -14.02
C THR A 80 9.72 6.07 -13.05
N ALA A 81 8.54 6.80 -13.46
CA ALA A 81 7.38 6.77 -12.55
C ALA A 81 6.62 5.44 -12.70
N PRO A 82 6.31 4.92 -11.39
CA PRO A 82 5.58 3.65 -11.48
C PRO A 82 4.32 3.78 -12.35
N TYR A 83 4.13 2.68 -13.05
CA TYR A 83 2.88 2.63 -13.84
C TYR A 83 1.67 2.45 -12.92
N LYS A 84 0.66 3.41 -13.11
CA LYS A 84 -0.57 3.33 -12.29
C LYS A 84 -1.78 3.08 -13.19
N GLU A 85 -2.63 2.28 -12.66
CA GLU A 85 -3.86 2.00 -13.42
C GLU A 85 -5.04 1.85 -12.45
N ALA A 86 -6.15 2.38 -13.00
CA ALA A 86 -7.38 2.19 -12.20
C ALA A 86 -8.36 1.29 -12.98
N ILE A 87 -8.82 0.30 -12.20
CA ILE A 87 -9.84 -0.61 -12.78
C ILE A 87 -11.16 -0.40 -12.01
N SER A 88 -12.22 -0.23 -12.88
CA SER A 88 -13.53 0.02 -12.22
C SER A 88 -14.47 -1.17 -12.47
N LEU A 89 -15.08 -1.54 -11.37
CA LEU A 89 -16.02 -2.67 -11.45
C LEU A 89 -17.34 -2.27 -10.79
N ASP A 90 -18.47 -2.51 -11.54
CA ASP A 90 -19.80 -2.27 -10.94
C ASP A 90 -20.43 -3.61 -10.49
N LEU A 91 -20.64 -3.60 -9.13
CA LEU A 91 -21.06 -4.90 -8.58
C LEU A 91 -22.27 -4.68 -7.66
N GLN A 92 -23.16 -5.69 -7.70
CA GLN A 92 -24.24 -5.65 -6.69
C GLN A 92 -23.70 -5.99 -5.29
N PRO A 93 -24.49 -5.54 -4.27
CA PRO A 93 -24.05 -5.84 -2.89
C PRO A 93 -23.89 -7.35 -2.66
N GLY A 94 -22.78 -7.65 -2.01
CA GLY A 94 -22.52 -9.08 -1.73
C GLY A 94 -21.02 -9.30 -1.46
N THR A 95 -20.78 -10.53 -1.21
CA THR A 95 -19.37 -10.91 -0.96
C THR A 95 -18.78 -11.57 -2.20
N TYR A 96 -17.49 -11.10 -2.49
CA TYR A 96 -16.88 -11.60 -3.74
C TYR A 96 -15.42 -11.95 -3.50
N ARG A 97 -14.97 -12.79 -4.41
CA ARG A 97 -13.52 -13.04 -4.50
C ARG A 97 -12.98 -12.46 -5.81
N TYR A 98 -11.82 -11.84 -5.66
CA TYR A 98 -11.29 -11.25 -6.90
C TYR A 98 -9.85 -11.73 -7.13
N ARG A 99 -9.55 -11.85 -8.39
CA ARG A 99 -8.19 -12.27 -8.78
C ARG A 99 -7.70 -11.40 -9.94
N LEU A 100 -6.49 -10.83 -9.71
CA LEU A 100 -5.86 -10.04 -10.78
C LEU A 100 -4.52 -10.70 -11.17
N GLU A 101 -4.46 -10.93 -12.43
CA GLU A 101 -3.22 -11.55 -12.94
C GLU A 101 -2.60 -10.64 -14.01
N ILE A 102 -1.27 -10.47 -13.75
CA ILE A 102 -0.57 -9.65 -14.76
C ILE A 102 0.64 -10.43 -15.26
N GLN A 103 0.70 -10.43 -16.58
CA GLN A 103 1.86 -11.12 -17.18
C GLN A 103 2.59 -10.16 -18.13
N ASN A 104 3.89 -10.20 -17.82
CA ASN A 104 4.71 -9.44 -18.79
C ASN A 104 4.94 -10.28 -20.05
N HIS A 105 4.59 -9.63 -21.21
CA HIS A 105 4.59 -10.41 -22.48
C HIS A 105 6.02 -10.78 -22.87
N TYR A 106 7.00 -9.96 -22.59
CA TYR A 106 8.37 -10.21 -23.12
C TYR A 106 9.18 -11.07 -22.16
N THR A 107 8.98 -10.95 -20.83
CA THR A 107 9.83 -11.73 -19.87
C THR A 107 9.05 -12.94 -19.35
N SER A 108 7.76 -12.94 -19.69
CA SER A 108 6.84 -14.01 -19.22
C SER A 108 6.74 -14.01 -17.69
N LYS A 109 7.38 -12.98 -17.01
CA LYS A 109 7.16 -12.89 -15.55
C LYS A 109 5.70 -12.58 -15.23
N THR A 110 5.28 -13.19 -14.11
CA THR A 110 3.85 -13.03 -13.78
C THR A 110 3.70 -12.56 -12.33
N GLY A 111 2.60 -11.84 -12.14
CA GLY A 111 2.16 -11.44 -10.79
C GLY A 111 0.66 -11.68 -10.62
N VAL A 112 0.42 -12.14 -9.39
CA VAL A 112 -1.02 -12.42 -9.15
C VAL A 112 -1.40 -11.81 -7.79
N PHE A 113 -2.65 -11.21 -7.90
CA PHE A 113 -3.23 -10.75 -6.62
C PHE A 113 -4.65 -11.32 -6.46
N ASP A 114 -4.79 -11.98 -5.22
CA ASP A 114 -6.14 -12.50 -4.89
C ASP A 114 -6.65 -11.86 -3.60
N GLY A 115 -7.99 -11.58 -3.66
CA GLY A 115 -8.55 -11.02 -2.40
C GLY A 115 -10.06 -11.23 -2.35
N THR A 116 -10.55 -11.09 -1.12
CA THR A 116 -12.01 -11.08 -0.95
C THR A 116 -12.47 -9.69 -0.51
N PHE A 117 -13.66 -9.38 -1.04
CA PHE A 117 -14.18 -8.10 -0.53
C PHE A 117 -15.70 -8.12 -0.49
N ILE A 118 -16.20 -7.23 0.42
CA ILE A 118 -17.66 -7.09 0.57
C ILE A 118 -18.10 -5.80 -0.14
N VAL A 119 -19.08 -6.10 -1.05
CA VAL A 119 -19.70 -4.91 -1.68
C VAL A 119 -20.92 -4.46 -0.87
N ARG A 120 -20.80 -3.13 -0.43
CA ARG A 120 -21.83 -2.62 0.50
C ARG A 120 -23.09 -2.23 -0.28
N ASN A 121 -24.18 -2.33 0.49
CA ASN A 121 -25.43 -1.76 -0.07
C ASN A 121 -25.58 -0.29 0.33
N TYR A 122 -25.49 0.58 -0.73
CA TYR A 122 -25.53 2.02 -0.41
C TYR A 122 -26.97 2.53 -0.38
N GLU A 123 -27.91 1.56 -0.70
CA GLU A 123 -29.34 1.98 -0.64
C GLU A 123 -29.95 1.68 0.74
N ARG A 124 -29.13 1.43 1.61
CA ARG A 124 -29.64 1.13 2.96
C ARG A 124 -30.04 2.42 3.68
N GLU A 125 -30.91 2.15 4.76
CA GLU A 125 -31.26 3.33 5.59
C GLU A 125 -30.07 3.76 6.46
N GLY A 126 -29.90 5.04 6.50
CA GLY A 126 -28.85 5.55 7.41
C GLY A 126 -27.62 6.04 6.63
N LEU A 127 -26.81 6.78 7.37
CA LEU A 127 -25.60 7.36 6.75
C LEU A 127 -24.61 6.26 6.37
N VAL A 128 -23.93 6.53 5.28
CA VAL A 128 -22.92 5.50 4.87
C VAL A 128 -21.80 6.23 4.12
N PHE A 129 -20.52 5.84 4.49
CA PHE A 129 -19.35 6.42 3.80
C PHE A 129 -18.96 5.53 2.60
N SER A 130 -18.50 6.18 1.55
CA SER A 130 -17.58 5.37 0.71
C SER A 130 -16.34 4.94 1.48
N ASP A 131 -15.50 4.13 0.77
CA ASP A 131 -14.20 3.86 1.42
C ASP A 131 -13.38 5.16 1.53
N LEU A 132 -12.47 5.17 2.55
CA LEU A 132 -11.53 6.30 2.64
C LEU A 132 -10.33 6.07 1.72
N GLN A 133 -10.16 7.06 0.80
CA GLN A 133 -9.04 6.88 -0.17
C GLN A 133 -7.90 7.84 0.16
N PHE A 134 -6.75 7.16 0.52
CA PHE A 134 -5.56 8.01 0.72
C PHE A 134 -4.92 8.33 -0.64
N ALA A 135 -4.46 9.60 -0.67
CA ALA A 135 -3.96 10.03 -2.00
C ALA A 135 -2.54 10.58 -1.86
N SER A 136 -1.72 10.23 -2.91
CA SER A 136 -0.40 10.90 -2.94
C SER A 136 -0.50 12.32 -3.49
N ASP A 137 -1.51 12.51 -4.31
CA ASP A 137 -1.83 13.87 -4.81
C ASP A 137 -3.36 14.04 -4.87
N LEU A 138 -3.80 15.25 -4.52
CA LEU A 138 -5.25 15.53 -4.54
C LEU A 138 -5.48 16.97 -4.98
N VAL A 139 -6.12 17.03 -6.27
CA VAL A 139 -6.22 18.40 -6.84
C VAL A 139 -7.57 18.53 -7.54
N ARG A 140 -8.09 19.82 -7.48
CA ARG A 140 -9.32 20.06 -8.26
C ARG A 140 -9.03 20.09 -9.76
N THR A 141 -10.04 19.57 -10.43
CA THR A 141 -9.78 19.55 -11.89
C THR A 141 -11.10 19.36 -12.63
N PRO A 142 -11.26 20.07 -13.79
CA PRO A 142 -12.46 19.90 -14.63
C PRO A 142 -12.29 18.78 -15.65
N GLU A 143 -11.09 18.20 -15.64
CA GLU A 143 -10.79 17.16 -16.65
C GLU A 143 -11.47 15.83 -16.29
N MET A 144 -11.48 15.03 -17.36
CA MET A 144 -12.01 13.66 -17.13
C MET A 144 -10.86 12.65 -17.20
N GLY A 145 -11.04 11.62 -16.37
CA GLY A 145 -9.95 10.61 -16.38
C GLY A 145 -10.21 9.53 -15.32
N PRO A 146 -9.38 8.54 -15.40
CA PRO A 146 -9.61 7.34 -14.57
C PRO A 146 -9.39 7.62 -13.08
N PHE A 147 -8.70 8.75 -12.76
CA PHE A 147 -8.47 9.04 -11.33
C PHE A 147 -9.24 10.29 -10.92
N ILE A 148 -10.10 10.69 -11.85
CA ILE A 148 -10.87 11.91 -11.53
C ILE A 148 -12.26 11.49 -11.02
N ARG A 149 -12.59 12.19 -9.90
CA ARG A 149 -13.89 11.91 -9.28
C ARG A 149 -14.50 13.21 -8.75
N GLN A 150 -15.73 13.38 -9.23
CA GLN A 150 -16.56 14.53 -8.78
C GLN A 150 -15.73 15.80 -8.67
N GLY A 151 -14.90 16.01 -9.74
CA GLY A 151 -14.21 17.32 -9.83
C GLY A 151 -12.84 17.29 -9.15
N TRP A 152 -12.43 16.04 -8.66
CA TRP A 152 -11.11 15.94 -8.00
C TRP A 152 -10.26 14.89 -8.74
N LYS A 153 -9.07 15.34 -9.03
CA LYS A 153 -8.09 14.29 -9.38
C LYS A 153 -7.46 13.67 -8.13
N VAL A 154 -7.83 12.39 -7.93
CA VAL A 154 -7.35 11.67 -6.73
C VAL A 154 -6.33 10.61 -7.16
N THR A 155 -5.08 11.02 -7.04
CA THR A 155 -4.04 10.02 -7.30
C THR A 155 -3.79 9.15 -6.07
N PRO A 156 -4.01 7.91 -6.23
CA PRO A 156 -4.02 7.04 -5.05
C PRO A 156 -2.61 6.86 -4.46
N ASN A 157 -2.59 6.87 -3.16
CA ASN A 157 -1.42 6.32 -2.45
C ASN A 157 -1.62 4.82 -2.21
N THR A 158 -1.13 4.02 -3.17
CA THR A 158 -1.48 2.59 -3.24
C THR A 158 -0.75 1.80 -2.14
N THR A 159 0.31 2.42 -1.56
CA THR A 159 1.07 1.67 -0.53
C THR A 159 0.60 2.10 0.87
N ARG A 160 -0.10 3.22 0.94
CA ARG A 160 -0.68 3.76 2.20
C ARG A 160 0.43 4.18 3.17
N HIS A 161 1.57 4.38 2.65
CA HIS A 161 2.64 4.97 3.49
C HIS A 161 2.57 6.50 3.41
N HIS A 162 2.52 6.99 4.61
CA HIS A 162 2.42 8.46 4.72
C HIS A 162 3.64 9.02 5.44
N LEU A 163 4.18 10.09 4.82
CA LEU A 163 5.35 10.73 5.44
C LEU A 163 4.90 11.72 6.53
N ALA A 164 5.58 11.41 7.78
CA ALA A 164 5.20 12.30 8.89
C ALA A 164 5.61 13.75 8.58
N GLY A 165 4.78 14.73 8.87
CA GLY A 165 5.12 16.15 8.61
C GLY A 165 4.41 16.66 7.35
N GLU A 166 4.14 15.75 6.40
CA GLU A 166 3.30 16.18 5.25
C GLU A 166 1.81 16.02 5.57
N SER A 167 1.08 16.79 4.69
CA SER A 167 -0.38 16.69 4.93
C SER A 167 -0.91 15.33 4.45
N LEU A 168 -1.63 14.67 5.41
CA LEU A 168 -2.38 13.47 4.98
C LEU A 168 -3.59 13.87 4.11
N LYS A 169 -3.61 13.36 2.86
CA LYS A 169 -4.70 13.70 1.93
C LYS A 169 -5.69 12.52 1.82
N VAL A 170 -6.93 12.87 2.08
CA VAL A 170 -7.92 11.78 2.12
C VAL A 170 -9.17 12.25 1.35
N TYR A 171 -9.58 11.33 0.43
CA TYR A 171 -10.85 11.58 -0.30
C TYR A 171 -11.92 10.60 0.17
N PHE A 172 -13.19 11.11 0.34
CA PHE A 172 -14.28 10.17 0.64
C PHE A 172 -15.62 10.86 0.33
N GLU A 173 -16.68 9.95 0.18
CA GLU A 173 -18.05 10.46 0.00
C GLU A 173 -18.97 10.00 1.14
N LEU A 174 -19.85 10.90 1.46
CA LEU A 174 -20.86 10.56 2.48
C LEU A 174 -22.25 10.60 1.84
N TYR A 175 -22.97 9.46 2.10
CA TYR A 175 -24.28 9.34 1.42
C TYR A 175 -25.40 9.26 2.46
N ASN A 176 -26.59 9.42 1.87
CA ASN A 176 -27.89 9.24 2.58
C ASN A 176 -28.08 10.27 3.67
N LEU A 177 -27.60 11.52 3.38
CA LEU A 177 -27.91 12.63 4.32
C LEU A 177 -29.40 12.97 4.30
N GLY A 178 -29.89 13.15 5.53
CA GLY A 178 -31.32 13.59 5.59
C GLY A 178 -31.48 15.03 5.10
N VAL A 179 -32.35 15.19 4.00
CA VAL A 179 -32.56 16.57 3.46
C VAL A 179 -34.02 16.96 3.69
N GLY A 180 -34.27 18.35 3.82
CA GLY A 180 -35.69 18.79 3.86
C GLY A 180 -36.14 19.10 5.30
N GLY A 181 -35.10 19.19 6.29
CA GLY A 181 -35.39 19.56 7.69
C GLY A 181 -35.31 21.09 7.87
N ALA A 182 -35.89 21.70 9.02
CA ALA A 182 -35.75 23.14 9.37
C ALA A 182 -34.31 23.62 9.16
N ALA A 183 -34.05 24.88 8.49
CA ALA A 183 -32.77 25.51 8.05
C ALA A 183 -31.70 25.37 9.13
N THR A 184 -32.03 25.27 10.47
CA THR A 184 -30.99 25.21 11.54
C THR A 184 -30.49 23.77 11.73
N GLU A 185 -31.15 22.74 11.09
CA GLU A 185 -30.76 21.33 11.30
C GLU A 185 -30.34 20.69 9.96
N ASP A 186 -30.15 21.68 8.93
CA ASP A 186 -29.77 21.12 7.61
C ASP A 186 -28.24 21.16 7.46
N SER A 187 -27.62 20.63 8.53
CA SER A 187 -26.15 20.55 8.50
C SER A 187 -25.70 19.18 9.02
N PHE A 188 -24.42 18.87 8.77
CA PHE A 188 -23.79 17.69 9.38
C PHE A 188 -22.39 18.04 9.86
N ILE A 189 -21.92 17.19 10.81
CA ILE A 189 -20.61 17.49 11.42
C ILE A 189 -19.67 16.31 11.13
N LEU A 190 -18.49 16.70 10.78
CA LEU A 190 -17.45 15.66 10.61
C LEU A 190 -16.35 15.81 11.66
N GLY A 191 -16.04 14.66 12.21
CA GLY A 191 -14.89 14.57 13.14
C GLY A 191 -13.83 13.62 12.60
N TYR A 192 -12.50 14.06 13.01
CA TYR A 192 -11.38 13.25 12.49
C TYR A 192 -10.41 12.93 13.64
N SER A 193 -9.87 11.69 13.46
CA SER A 193 -8.84 11.38 14.48
C SER A 193 -7.87 10.34 13.90
N LEU A 194 -6.66 10.38 14.48
CA LEU A 194 -5.71 9.28 14.25
C LEU A 194 -5.52 8.44 15.52
N ARG A 195 -5.52 7.16 15.19
CA ARG A 195 -5.39 6.22 16.33
C ARG A 195 -4.18 5.31 16.11
N ASP A 196 -3.50 5.00 17.22
CA ASP A 196 -2.30 4.14 17.02
C ASP A 196 -2.71 2.66 17.00
N SER A 197 -1.80 1.72 16.98
CA SER A 197 -2.08 0.28 16.77
C SER A 197 -2.81 -0.32 17.97
N LEU A 198 -2.76 0.47 19.12
CA LEU A 198 -3.52 -0.02 20.29
C LEU A 198 -4.90 0.64 20.37
N ASP A 199 -5.23 1.34 19.27
CA ASP A 199 -6.54 2.00 19.11
C ASP A 199 -6.69 3.17 20.11
N VAL A 200 -5.62 3.72 20.47
CA VAL A 200 -5.65 4.94 21.31
C VAL A 200 -5.58 6.16 20.39
N VAL A 201 -6.51 7.13 20.76
CA VAL A 201 -6.49 8.35 19.92
C VAL A 201 -5.20 9.14 20.22
N VAL A 202 -4.45 9.31 19.14
CA VAL A 202 -3.16 10.01 19.36
C VAL A 202 -3.25 11.43 18.79
N ARG A 203 -4.26 11.60 17.98
CA ARG A 203 -4.48 12.97 17.48
C ARG A 203 -5.95 13.15 17.10
N THR A 204 -6.46 14.34 17.49
CA THR A 204 -7.83 14.74 17.08
C THR A 204 -7.75 16.06 16.29
N PHE A 205 -8.49 16.04 15.22
CA PHE A 205 -8.53 17.26 14.40
C PHE A 205 -9.86 17.99 14.63
N PRO A 206 -9.83 19.35 14.37
CA PRO A 206 -11.05 20.11 14.62
C PRO A 206 -12.24 19.57 13.81
N ALA A 207 -13.32 19.50 14.53
CA ALA A 207 -14.55 19.08 13.81
C ALA A 207 -15.07 20.22 12.93
N LYS A 208 -15.66 19.77 11.87
CA LYS A 208 -16.18 20.79 10.94
C LYS A 208 -17.68 20.58 10.69
N ARG A 209 -18.37 21.72 10.73
CA ARG A 209 -19.81 21.66 10.42
C ARG A 209 -20.06 22.20 9.00
N PHE A 210 -20.95 21.42 8.29
CA PHE A 210 -21.21 21.80 6.90
C PHE A 210 -22.71 21.86 6.65
N LEU A 211 -22.96 22.81 5.71
CA LEU A 211 -24.35 22.75 5.23
C LEU A 211 -24.51 21.62 4.21
N LYS A 212 -25.75 21.05 4.14
CA LYS A 212 -25.96 19.88 3.25
C LYS A 212 -26.23 20.36 1.82
N PRO A 213 -25.40 19.93 0.88
CA PRO A 213 -25.65 20.30 -0.53
C PRO A 213 -26.71 19.41 -1.17
N GLY A 214 -27.15 18.46 -0.52
CA GLY A 214 -28.11 17.44 -0.98
C GLY A 214 -28.02 16.18 -0.11
N GLU A 215 -28.33 15.04 -0.78
CA GLU A 215 -28.39 13.79 0.02
C GLU A 215 -26.99 13.15 0.11
N SER A 216 -26.06 13.85 -0.61
CA SER A 216 -24.67 13.32 -0.51
C SER A 216 -23.68 14.47 -0.64
N VAL A 217 -22.43 14.12 -0.16
CA VAL A 217 -21.39 15.16 -0.25
C VAL A 217 -20.05 14.45 -0.47
N VAL A 218 -19.19 15.23 -1.24
CA VAL A 218 -17.80 14.75 -1.44
C VAL A 218 -16.85 15.62 -0.59
N LYS A 219 -15.84 14.87 0.00
CA LYS A 219 -14.88 15.65 0.80
C LYS A 219 -13.46 15.22 0.45
N ALA A 220 -12.68 16.30 0.37
CA ALA A 220 -11.21 16.13 0.26
C ALA A 220 -10.51 16.85 1.42
N GLU A 221 -9.77 16.01 2.22
CA GLU A 221 -9.22 16.60 3.45
C GLU A 221 -7.70 16.56 3.40
N PHE A 222 -7.16 17.67 3.93
CA PHE A 222 -5.69 17.75 4.13
C PHE A 222 -5.39 17.92 5.62
N LEU A 223 -4.86 16.84 6.18
CA LEU A 223 -4.73 16.85 7.65
C LEU A 223 -3.24 16.89 8.03
N GLN A 224 -2.95 17.81 8.95
CA GLN A 224 -1.54 17.97 9.34
C GLN A 224 -1.09 16.84 10.26
N THR A 225 0.11 16.36 9.92
CA THR A 225 0.55 15.17 10.69
C THR A 225 1.93 15.43 11.29
N GLU A 226 2.19 16.71 11.71
CA GLU A 226 3.53 17.00 12.30
C GLU A 226 3.69 16.26 13.64
N ASP A 227 4.82 15.68 13.84
CA ASP A 227 5.21 15.14 15.16
C ASP A 227 4.68 13.72 15.36
N LEU A 228 4.02 13.28 14.27
CA LEU A 228 3.58 11.89 14.44
C LEU A 228 4.79 10.96 14.37
N GLN A 229 4.77 10.05 15.28
CA GLN A 229 5.87 9.06 15.22
C GLN A 229 5.59 7.98 14.17
N GLU A 230 6.69 7.49 13.78
CA GLU A 230 6.55 6.38 12.80
C GLU A 230 5.78 5.22 13.42
N GLY A 231 4.91 4.64 12.58
CA GLY A 231 4.14 3.47 13.08
C GLY A 231 2.82 3.34 12.30
N THR A 232 2.08 2.33 12.72
CA THR A 232 0.78 2.07 12.08
C THR A 232 -0.32 2.87 12.80
N TYR A 233 -0.99 3.59 11.90
CA TYR A 233 -2.12 4.36 12.46
C TYR A 233 -3.41 4.01 11.73
N THR A 234 -4.50 4.36 12.46
CA THR A 234 -5.82 4.25 11.81
C THR A 234 -6.44 5.65 11.75
N PHE A 235 -6.67 6.01 10.46
CA PHE A 235 -7.44 7.26 10.29
C PHE A 235 -8.94 6.99 10.45
N GLN A 236 -9.53 7.88 11.28
CA GLN A 236 -10.97 7.70 11.54
C GLN A 236 -11.71 9.00 11.22
N VAL A 237 -12.76 8.76 10.41
CA VAL A 237 -13.69 9.90 10.21
C VAL A 237 -15.07 9.52 10.72
N GLU A 238 -15.73 10.54 11.37
CA GLU A 238 -17.10 10.32 11.89
C GLU A 238 -18.02 11.44 11.39
N ALA A 239 -19.26 10.97 11.14
CA ALA A 239 -20.23 11.98 10.69
C ALA A 239 -21.50 11.90 11.55
N PHE A 240 -21.96 13.10 11.88
CA PHE A 240 -23.25 13.23 12.61
C PHE A 240 -24.17 14.14 11.79
N ASP A 241 -25.30 13.52 11.44
CA ASP A 241 -26.29 14.31 10.66
C ASP A 241 -27.27 15.02 11.60
N GLY A 242 -27.30 16.35 11.49
CA GLY A 242 -28.13 17.18 12.41
C GLY A 242 -29.63 16.94 12.20
N SER A 243 -29.99 16.54 10.95
CA SER A 243 -31.44 16.35 10.66
C SER A 243 -31.93 14.98 11.13
N THR A 244 -31.19 13.99 10.89
CA THR A 244 -31.67 12.62 11.20
C THR A 244 -31.10 12.15 12.54
N ARG A 245 -30.14 12.91 13.08
CA ARG A 245 -29.41 12.56 14.31
C ARG A 245 -28.68 11.24 14.16
N GLN A 246 -28.47 10.80 12.94
CA GLN A 246 -27.70 9.55 12.71
C GLN A 246 -26.20 9.85 12.78
N TYR A 247 -25.55 8.72 13.11
CA TYR A 247 -24.08 8.81 13.29
C TYR A 247 -23.42 7.61 12.59
N VAL A 248 -22.34 7.94 11.89
CA VAL A 248 -21.61 6.81 11.27
C VAL A 248 -20.11 7.10 11.34
N ARG A 249 -19.36 5.98 11.39
CA ARG A 249 -17.89 6.15 11.42
C ARG A 249 -17.25 5.19 10.41
N SER A 250 -16.08 5.76 9.89
CA SER A 250 -15.27 4.91 9.01
C SER A 250 -13.79 5.03 9.37
N ARG A 251 -13.12 3.82 9.08
CA ARG A 251 -11.69 3.80 9.47
C ARG A 251 -10.87 3.18 8.34
N ARG A 252 -9.71 3.72 8.36
CA ARG A 252 -8.76 3.06 7.44
C ARG A 252 -7.33 3.22 7.97
N THR A 253 -6.58 2.06 7.71
CA THR A 253 -5.22 2.02 8.28
C THR A 253 -4.21 2.67 7.32
N LEU A 254 -3.24 3.38 7.95
CA LEU A 254 -2.10 3.91 7.18
C LEU A 254 -0.82 3.71 7.97
N PHE A 255 0.22 3.79 7.22
CA PHE A 255 1.54 3.59 7.85
C PHE A 255 2.33 4.91 7.79
N VAL A 256 2.51 5.38 9.09
CA VAL A 256 3.27 6.65 9.14
C VAL A 256 4.78 6.35 9.27
N VAL A 257 5.38 7.03 8.54
CA VAL A 257 6.86 6.85 8.57
C VAL A 257 7.51 8.20 8.90
N SER A 258 8.37 8.12 10.09
CA SER A 258 9.09 9.32 10.55
C SER A 258 10.40 9.46 9.78
N GLY A 259 10.44 10.52 8.98
CA GLY A 259 11.75 10.78 8.32
C GLY A 259 11.55 10.96 6.81
N GLY A 260 11.31 12.15 6.27
CA GLY A 260 12.46 12.63 5.45
C GLY A 260 13.52 13.27 6.34
N PRO A 261 14.93 12.96 6.30
CA PRO A 261 16.14 12.77 7.12
C PRO A 261 16.13 13.67 8.36
N GLU A 262 15.64 13.24 9.52
CA GLU A 262 16.38 13.82 10.67
C GLU A 262 16.52 12.77 11.77
N ILE A 263 17.35 11.73 11.59
CA ILE A 263 17.97 10.71 12.45
C ILE A 263 19.21 11.32 13.12
N SER A 264 19.41 11.80 14.35
CA SER A 264 20.73 12.15 14.91
C SER A 264 21.84 12.03 13.85
N MET A 265 22.10 13.06 13.24
CA MET A 265 22.66 13.52 11.95
C MET A 265 23.96 12.78 11.63
N ALA A 266 24.54 11.97 12.62
CA ALA A 266 25.83 11.40 12.14
C ALA A 266 25.69 9.90 11.87
N GLN A 267 24.87 9.13 12.61
CA GLN A 267 24.63 7.70 12.36
C GLN A 267 23.37 7.51 11.49
N GLY A 268 22.41 8.35 11.59
CA GLY A 268 21.18 8.35 10.77
C GLY A 268 21.47 8.73 9.31
N GLN A 269 22.39 9.66 9.08
CA GLN A 269 22.78 10.03 7.70
C GLN A 269 23.59 8.91 7.04
N ARG A 270 24.36 8.26 7.89
CA ARG A 270 25.13 7.13 7.33
C ARG A 270 24.23 5.94 6.98
N ASP A 271 23.23 5.73 7.82
CA ASP A 271 22.31 4.60 7.56
C ASP A 271 21.38 4.89 6.37
N LEU A 272 20.99 6.09 6.34
CA LEU A 272 20.12 6.46 5.20
C LEU A 272 20.92 6.33 3.88
N MET A 273 22.12 6.81 3.98
CA MET A 273 22.94 6.67 2.76
C MET A 273 23.21 5.19 2.43
N THR A 274 23.35 4.46 3.45
CA THR A 274 23.53 3.02 3.22
C THR A 274 22.27 2.39 2.61
N TYR A 275 21.11 2.74 3.12
CA TYR A 275 19.88 2.13 2.57
C TYR A 275 19.62 2.65 1.16
N TYR A 276 19.93 3.89 1.06
CA TYR A 276 19.77 4.49 -0.27
C TYR A 276 20.66 3.76 -1.29
N ALA A 277 21.74 3.31 -0.86
CA ALA A 277 22.69 2.68 -1.79
C ALA A 277 22.44 1.17 -1.91
N ASP A 278 21.70 0.65 -0.95
CA ASP A 278 21.47 -0.81 -0.99
C ASP A 278 20.15 -1.10 -1.71
N ILE A 279 20.37 -1.52 -2.97
CA ILE A 279 19.16 -1.61 -3.83
C ILE A 279 18.91 -3.09 -4.16
N ARG A 280 19.47 -3.94 -3.53
CA ARG A 280 19.46 -5.38 -3.87
C ARG A 280 18.06 -5.98 -3.76
N TYR A 281 17.23 -5.28 -2.94
CA TYR A 281 15.88 -5.89 -2.79
C TYR A 281 14.91 -5.25 -3.78
N VAL A 282 15.45 -4.31 -4.40
CA VAL A 282 14.52 -3.63 -5.33
C VAL A 282 15.06 -3.77 -6.76
N ALA A 283 16.35 -3.91 -6.89
CA ALA A 283 16.95 -3.93 -8.25
C ALA A 283 17.09 -5.37 -8.74
N ASP A 284 16.93 -5.59 -10.09
CA ASP A 284 17.23 -6.94 -10.63
C ASP A 284 18.74 -7.16 -10.77
N GLU A 285 19.10 -8.40 -11.17
CA GLU A 285 20.52 -8.81 -11.14
C GLU A 285 21.35 -8.00 -12.15
N ALA A 286 20.82 -7.76 -13.28
CA ALA A 286 21.57 -6.96 -14.28
C ALA A 286 21.85 -5.54 -13.75
N THR A 287 20.82 -4.89 -13.12
CA THR A 287 20.98 -3.54 -12.56
C THR A 287 22.02 -3.54 -11.42
N LEU A 288 22.01 -4.59 -10.70
CA LEU A 288 22.99 -4.64 -9.59
C LEU A 288 24.42 -4.77 -10.14
N THR A 289 24.47 -5.60 -11.23
CA THR A 289 25.80 -5.77 -11.84
C THR A 289 26.30 -4.44 -12.42
N ASP A 290 25.41 -3.73 -12.99
CA ASP A 290 25.79 -2.40 -13.54
C ASP A 290 26.19 -1.43 -12.42
N TYR A 291 25.39 -1.44 -11.42
CA TYR A 291 25.72 -0.57 -10.27
C TYR A 291 27.10 -0.90 -9.69
N ARG A 292 27.43 -2.20 -9.64
CA ARG A 292 28.72 -2.61 -9.03
C ARG A 292 29.88 -2.29 -9.97
N ALA A 293 29.58 -2.14 -11.25
CA ALA A 293 30.65 -1.92 -12.25
C ALA A 293 31.04 -0.44 -12.31
N GLN A 294 30.28 0.44 -11.58
CA GLN A 294 30.67 1.87 -11.61
C GLN A 294 32.03 2.09 -10.96
N ARG A 295 32.91 3.01 -11.52
CA ARG A 295 34.35 3.07 -11.21
C ARG A 295 34.61 4.09 -10.08
N THR A 296 33.64 5.10 -10.07
CA THR A 296 33.92 6.11 -9.02
C THR A 296 32.69 6.26 -8.12
N VAL A 297 32.95 6.80 -6.92
CA VAL A 297 31.86 7.06 -5.94
C VAL A 297 30.85 8.04 -6.55
N GLU A 298 31.37 8.96 -7.33
CA GLU A 298 30.46 9.95 -7.96
C GLU A 298 29.58 9.27 -9.01
N ASP A 299 30.11 8.33 -9.71
CA ASP A 299 29.30 7.58 -10.71
C ASP A 299 28.25 6.70 -10.01
N GLN A 300 28.61 6.19 -8.90
CA GLN A 300 27.64 5.37 -8.14
C GLN A 300 26.49 6.24 -7.61
N ALA A 301 26.90 7.42 -7.09
CA ALA A 301 25.87 8.33 -6.56
C ALA A 301 24.94 8.79 -7.70
N ASP A 302 25.49 9.10 -8.82
CA ASP A 302 24.63 9.51 -9.96
C ASP A 302 23.74 8.35 -10.42
N PHE A 303 24.31 7.22 -10.40
CA PHE A 303 23.51 6.04 -10.75
C PHE A 303 22.29 5.91 -9.83
N LEU A 304 22.55 5.97 -8.54
CA LEU A 304 21.48 5.74 -7.54
C LEU A 304 20.44 6.86 -7.64
N ARG A 305 20.95 8.12 -7.85
CA ARG A 305 19.96 9.22 -7.98
C ARG A 305 19.04 8.97 -9.17
N THR A 306 19.67 8.56 -10.18
CA THR A 306 18.85 8.28 -11.38
C THR A 306 17.97 7.03 -11.15
N PHE A 307 18.54 6.09 -10.52
CA PHE A 307 17.81 4.85 -10.23
C PHE A 307 16.55 5.13 -9.40
N TRP A 308 16.70 5.87 -8.34
CA TRP A 308 15.55 6.07 -7.44
C TRP A 308 14.58 7.10 -8.04
N LYS A 309 15.14 8.08 -8.64
CA LYS A 309 14.23 9.00 -9.35
C LYS A 309 13.37 8.24 -10.37
N SER A 310 13.97 7.28 -11.03
CA SER A 310 13.22 6.54 -12.05
C SER A 310 12.11 5.65 -11.40
N LEU A 311 12.18 5.36 -10.17
CA LEU A 311 11.21 4.45 -9.51
C LEU A 311 10.18 5.27 -8.74
N ASP A 312 10.24 6.65 -8.83
CA ASP A 312 9.30 7.50 -8.07
C ASP A 312 7.91 7.44 -8.72
N PRO A 313 6.95 6.89 -8.01
CA PRO A 313 5.58 6.71 -8.54
C PRO A 313 4.86 8.05 -8.74
N SER A 314 5.29 9.06 -7.93
CA SER A 314 4.63 10.38 -8.07
C SER A 314 5.71 11.48 -8.14
N PRO A 315 6.21 11.84 -9.33
CA PRO A 315 7.35 12.77 -9.48
C PRO A 315 6.96 14.21 -9.11
N ASP A 316 5.63 14.40 -9.09
CA ASP A 316 5.22 15.79 -8.75
C ASP A 316 5.14 15.98 -7.24
N SER A 317 5.48 14.86 -6.56
CA SER A 317 5.49 14.98 -5.09
C SER A 317 6.92 15.30 -4.62
N ALA A 318 6.94 16.05 -3.62
CA ALA A 318 8.24 16.46 -3.05
C ALA A 318 9.05 15.24 -2.58
N THR A 319 8.39 14.05 -2.58
CA THR A 319 9.12 12.89 -2.04
C THR A 319 8.96 11.72 -3.01
N ASN A 320 10.08 10.96 -3.07
CA ASN A 320 10.00 9.69 -3.81
C ASN A 320 9.43 8.56 -2.94
N GLU A 321 8.14 8.08 -3.23
CA GLU A 321 7.40 7.14 -2.34
C GLU A 321 8.05 5.75 -2.38
N ARG A 322 8.59 5.43 -3.51
CA ARG A 322 9.23 4.09 -3.59
C ARG A 322 10.50 4.07 -2.74
N LEU A 323 11.30 5.05 -2.96
CA LEU A 323 12.54 5.15 -2.15
C LEU A 323 12.20 5.21 -0.65
N LEU A 324 11.23 5.96 -0.41
CA LEU A 324 10.83 6.07 1.00
C LEU A 324 10.42 4.70 1.56
N GLU A 325 9.59 4.03 0.85
CA GLU A 325 9.16 2.68 1.30
C GLU A 325 10.37 1.76 1.49
N HIS A 326 11.31 1.75 0.55
CA HIS A 326 12.52 0.89 0.63
C HIS A 326 13.35 1.24 1.88
N VAL A 327 13.55 2.50 2.03
CA VAL A 327 14.38 2.93 3.17
C VAL A 327 13.69 2.56 4.49
N LEU A 328 12.40 2.60 4.39
CA LEU A 328 11.68 2.32 5.66
C LEU A 328 11.72 0.84 5.99
N ARG A 329 11.59 0.05 5.07
CA ARG A 329 11.61 -1.41 5.33
C ARG A 329 13.02 -1.87 5.76
N MET A 330 13.99 -1.23 5.20
CA MET A 330 15.38 -1.60 5.57
C MET A 330 15.70 -1.13 7.00
N SER A 331 15.26 0.05 7.25
CA SER A 331 15.53 0.56 8.61
C SER A 331 14.82 -0.29 9.67
N GLU A 332 13.64 -0.60 9.32
CA GLU A 332 12.89 -1.46 10.25
C GLU A 332 13.56 -2.83 10.42
N ALA A 333 13.95 -3.40 9.45
CA ALA A 333 14.62 -4.71 9.55
C ALA A 333 15.91 -4.59 10.37
N ASN A 334 16.66 -3.60 10.17
CA ASN A 334 17.93 -3.47 10.91
C ASN A 334 17.67 -3.18 12.39
N GLY A 335 16.65 -2.34 12.65
CA GLY A 335 16.32 -2.01 14.05
C GLY A 335 15.81 -3.22 14.83
N ARG A 336 15.15 -4.05 14.10
CA ARG A 336 14.47 -5.14 14.86
C ARG A 336 15.34 -6.39 14.91
N PHE A 337 16.07 -6.53 13.87
CA PHE A 337 16.66 -7.90 13.81
C PHE A 337 18.18 -7.79 13.79
N GLY A 338 18.61 -6.68 13.95
CA GLY A 338 20.09 -6.52 13.98
C GLY A 338 20.66 -6.98 15.32
N ALA A 339 21.81 -7.73 15.27
CA ALA A 339 22.49 -8.13 16.54
C ALA A 339 23.92 -7.58 16.54
N GLY A 340 24.14 -6.55 17.42
CA GLY A 340 25.50 -5.97 17.56
C GLY A 340 25.97 -5.32 16.25
N SER A 341 27.28 -5.00 16.08
CA SER A 341 27.86 -4.23 14.94
C SER A 341 28.22 -5.17 13.78
N ARG A 342 28.03 -6.52 13.93
CA ARG A 342 28.62 -7.42 12.90
C ARG A 342 27.50 -8.04 12.06
N ARG A 343 26.19 -7.92 12.54
CA ARG A 343 25.14 -8.54 11.70
C ARG A 343 23.98 -7.54 11.54
N LYS A 344 23.82 -7.15 10.23
CA LYS A 344 22.72 -6.18 9.93
C LYS A 344 21.38 -6.92 9.86
N GLY A 345 20.38 -6.31 10.44
CA GLY A 345 19.02 -6.91 10.43
C GLY A 345 18.56 -7.28 9.00
N ILE A 346 18.95 -6.52 8.08
CA ILE A 346 18.45 -6.74 6.70
C ILE A 346 19.12 -7.99 6.12
N ASP A 347 20.13 -8.49 6.71
CA ASP A 347 20.79 -9.72 6.22
C ASP A 347 20.24 -10.96 6.93
N THR A 348 19.39 -10.70 7.88
CA THR A 348 18.78 -11.88 8.55
C THR A 348 17.57 -12.38 7.74
N ASP A 349 17.26 -13.65 8.00
CA ASP A 349 16.10 -14.18 7.26
C ASP A 349 14.82 -13.40 7.59
N ARG A 350 14.70 -12.98 8.85
CA ARG A 350 13.49 -12.17 9.17
C ARG A 350 13.56 -10.80 8.50
N GLY A 351 14.76 -10.22 8.50
CA GLY A 351 14.94 -8.90 7.83
C GLY A 351 14.68 -8.99 6.32
N ARG A 352 15.21 -10.01 5.71
CA ARG A 352 15.01 -10.22 4.27
C ARG A 352 13.53 -10.36 3.93
N VAL A 353 12.88 -11.20 4.73
CA VAL A 353 11.45 -11.42 4.44
C VAL A 353 10.66 -10.12 4.66
N LEU A 354 11.06 -9.34 5.67
CA LEU A 354 10.34 -8.07 5.92
C LEU A 354 10.58 -7.08 4.78
N VAL A 355 11.81 -7.02 4.28
CA VAL A 355 12.12 -6.00 3.25
C VAL A 355 11.48 -6.44 1.91
N HIS A 356 11.39 -7.73 1.71
CA HIS A 356 10.89 -8.24 0.41
C HIS A 356 9.35 -8.29 0.42
N TYR A 357 8.84 -8.65 1.55
CA TYR A 357 7.37 -8.91 1.49
C TYR A 357 6.64 -7.85 2.31
N GLY A 358 7.39 -6.99 2.96
CA GLY A 358 6.71 -6.01 3.85
C GLY A 358 6.39 -6.61 5.22
N PRO A 359 5.79 -5.78 6.12
CA PRO A 359 5.46 -6.28 7.46
C PRO A 359 4.35 -7.35 7.41
N PRO A 360 4.52 -8.35 8.23
CA PRO A 360 3.48 -9.40 8.29
C PRO A 360 2.16 -8.89 8.84
N ASP A 361 1.06 -9.49 8.46
CA ASP A 361 -0.27 -9.14 9.01
C ASP A 361 -0.39 -9.53 10.49
N ASP A 362 0.26 -10.67 10.85
CA ASP A 362 0.24 -11.14 12.25
C ASP A 362 1.55 -11.86 12.58
N ILE A 363 1.91 -11.72 13.85
CA ILE A 363 3.07 -12.51 14.33
C ILE A 363 2.64 -13.34 15.55
N VAL A 364 2.89 -14.68 15.36
CA VAL A 364 2.60 -15.54 16.52
C VAL A 364 3.92 -15.95 17.19
N TYR A 365 3.92 -15.55 18.53
CA TYR A 365 5.15 -15.90 19.27
C TYR A 365 4.91 -17.17 20.10
N ASN A 366 5.78 -18.04 19.87
CA ASN A 366 5.64 -19.22 20.76
C ASN A 366 6.87 -19.31 21.67
N THR A 367 6.56 -18.89 22.99
CA THR A 367 7.64 -18.82 24.00
C THR A 367 7.74 -20.15 24.75
N SER A 368 8.87 -20.71 24.84
CA SER A 368 9.44 -21.96 25.40
C SER A 368 8.52 -22.57 26.47
N ALA A 369 7.30 -23.11 26.14
CA ALA A 369 6.69 -23.95 27.19
C ALA A 369 7.09 -25.41 26.97
N ALA A 370 7.89 -25.96 28.01
CA ALA A 370 8.13 -27.39 28.31
C ALA A 370 9.19 -27.96 27.36
N GLY A 371 10.54 -27.33 27.27
CA GLY A 371 11.64 -28.09 26.65
C GLY A 371 11.72 -27.83 25.14
N ARG A 372 10.83 -26.84 24.50
CA ARG A 372 10.90 -26.51 23.06
C ARG A 372 11.46 -25.10 22.88
N ARG A 373 12.56 -24.96 22.00
CA ARG A 373 13.20 -23.66 21.71
C ARG A 373 12.21 -22.72 21.01
N PRO A 374 12.26 -21.35 21.33
CA PRO A 374 11.28 -20.35 20.87
C PRO A 374 11.29 -20.21 19.35
N TYR A 375 10.08 -20.28 18.67
CA TYR A 375 9.99 -19.91 17.24
C TYR A 375 8.88 -18.88 17.05
N GLU A 376 9.03 -18.19 15.91
CA GLU A 376 7.98 -17.24 15.54
C GLU A 376 7.39 -17.59 14.17
N VAL A 377 6.15 -17.24 14.14
CA VAL A 377 5.47 -17.49 12.86
C VAL A 377 4.90 -16.16 12.35
N TRP A 378 5.55 -15.78 11.26
CA TRP A 378 4.97 -14.59 10.60
C TRP A 378 3.87 -15.00 9.61
N VAL A 379 2.71 -14.21 9.83
CA VAL A 379 1.54 -14.60 9.01
C VAL A 379 1.22 -13.44 8.05
N TYR A 380 1.22 -13.80 6.89
CA TYR A 380 0.75 -12.85 5.85
C TYR A 380 -0.60 -13.32 5.31
N GLU A 381 -1.55 -12.49 5.79
CA GLU A 381 -2.95 -12.85 5.51
C GLU A 381 -3.49 -12.06 4.32
N ALA A 382 -3.07 -12.74 3.21
CA ALA A 382 -3.69 -12.19 1.98
C ALA A 382 -4.87 -13.06 1.55
N GLU A 383 -4.89 -13.87 0.46
CA GLU A 383 -5.92 -14.86 0.03
C GLU A 383 -5.70 -16.21 0.72
N ARG A 384 -4.57 -16.71 1.04
CA ARG A 384 -4.18 -17.90 1.83
C ARG A 384 -3.13 -17.49 2.87
N ARG A 385 -3.48 -18.03 3.84
CA ARG A 385 -2.55 -17.75 4.96
C ARG A 385 -1.17 -18.35 4.68
N TYR A 386 -0.16 -17.35 4.44
CA TYR A 386 1.23 -17.84 4.35
C TYR A 386 1.95 -17.65 5.68
N GLU A 387 2.73 -18.71 5.83
CA GLU A 387 3.45 -18.65 7.12
C GLU A 387 4.95 -18.77 6.88
N PHE A 388 5.56 -17.83 7.51
CA PHE A 388 7.02 -17.96 7.62
C PHE A 388 7.40 -18.29 9.06
N VAL A 389 8.07 -19.44 9.14
CA VAL A 389 8.39 -19.90 10.51
C VAL A 389 9.90 -19.68 10.74
N PHE A 390 10.10 -18.91 11.84
CA PHE A 390 11.50 -18.63 12.20
C PHE A 390 11.83 -19.23 13.58
N ARG A 391 13.05 -19.73 13.54
CA ARG A 391 13.43 -20.31 14.85
C ARG A 391 14.86 -19.89 15.19
N ASP A 392 15.03 -19.80 16.54
CA ASP A 392 16.40 -19.57 17.04
C ASP A 392 17.04 -20.89 17.47
N ARG A 393 17.86 -21.45 16.59
CA ARG A 393 18.39 -22.82 16.85
C ARG A 393 19.48 -22.77 17.93
N ARG A 394 20.06 -21.72 17.99
CA ARG A 394 21.28 -21.67 18.83
C ARG A 394 21.00 -20.92 20.13
N GLY A 395 19.77 -20.33 20.23
CA GLY A 395 19.37 -19.63 21.48
C GLY A 395 20.07 -18.28 21.62
N VAL A 396 20.58 -17.79 20.59
CA VAL A 396 21.36 -16.53 20.74
C VAL A 396 20.58 -15.38 20.11
N GLY A 397 19.21 -15.77 19.77
CA GLY A 397 18.34 -14.61 19.39
C GLY A 397 18.41 -14.37 17.87
N VAL A 398 19.07 -15.30 17.11
CA VAL A 398 19.06 -15.21 15.65
C VAL A 398 18.10 -16.26 15.09
N TYR A 399 17.09 -15.68 14.44
CA TYR A 399 16.02 -16.59 13.98
C TYR A 399 16.24 -16.90 12.49
N GLU A 400 16.22 -18.17 12.22
CA GLU A 400 16.38 -18.60 10.82
C GLU A 400 15.05 -19.14 10.27
N LEU A 401 14.97 -18.79 8.95
CA LEU A 401 13.74 -19.33 8.32
C LEU A 401 13.84 -20.86 8.18
N ILE A 402 12.84 -21.51 8.76
CA ILE A 402 12.99 -22.99 8.73
C ILE A 402 11.81 -23.58 7.96
N HIS A 403 10.83 -22.67 7.74
CA HIS A 403 9.71 -23.16 6.93
C HIS A 403 8.87 -21.97 6.44
N SER A 404 8.44 -22.16 5.17
CA SER A 404 7.48 -21.17 4.65
C SER A 404 6.47 -21.86 3.74
N THR A 405 5.27 -21.33 3.89
CA THR A 405 4.25 -21.89 2.96
C THR A 405 4.21 -21.02 1.70
N TYR A 406 5.14 -20.05 1.69
CA TYR A 406 5.16 -19.15 0.53
C TYR A 406 5.98 -19.79 -0.60
N PRO A 407 5.43 -19.87 -1.96
CA PRO A 407 6.12 -20.57 -3.06
C PRO A 407 7.50 -19.97 -3.34
N GLY A 408 8.47 -20.85 -3.51
CA GLY A 408 9.80 -20.33 -3.87
C GLY A 408 10.68 -20.10 -2.63
N GLU A 409 9.93 -20.29 -1.42
CA GLU A 409 10.72 -20.17 -0.18
C GLU A 409 11.04 -21.55 0.40
N LEU A 410 11.86 -21.55 1.41
CA LEU A 410 12.20 -22.84 2.06
C LEU A 410 10.95 -23.52 2.63
N GLN A 411 10.74 -24.83 2.08
CA GLN A 411 9.55 -25.58 2.53
C GLN A 411 9.99 -26.81 3.34
N ASN A 412 9.62 -26.79 4.55
CA ASN A 412 9.88 -27.92 5.46
C ASN A 412 8.63 -28.22 6.30
N PRO A 413 7.68 -29.05 5.77
CA PRO A 413 6.38 -29.29 6.42
C PRO A 413 6.53 -30.10 7.71
N TYR A 414 7.74 -30.68 7.93
CA TYR A 414 7.90 -31.48 9.16
C TYR A 414 8.74 -30.71 10.19
N TRP A 415 8.70 -29.42 10.02
CA TRP A 415 9.63 -28.63 10.88
C TRP A 415 9.23 -28.75 12.35
N ALA A 416 7.93 -29.05 12.60
CA ALA A 416 7.46 -29.12 14.00
C ALA A 416 7.91 -30.42 14.67
N GLN A 417 8.31 -31.50 13.88
CA GLN A 417 8.68 -32.83 14.42
C GLN A 417 10.19 -32.96 14.62
N GLU A 418 10.85 -32.12 14.00
CA GLU A 418 12.34 -32.16 14.03
C GLU A 418 12.87 -31.56 15.34
N PHE A 419 11.72 -31.46 16.31
CA PHE A 419 12.36 -30.96 17.54
C PHE A 419 11.32 -30.94 18.66
#